data_AF-A0A8S8XQT1-F1
#
_entry.id   AF-A0A8S8XQT1-F1
#
_cell.length_a   1.000
_cell.length_b   1.000
_cell.length_c   1.000
_cell.angle_alpha   90.00
_cell.angle_beta   90.00
_cell.angle_gamma   90.00
#
_symmetry.space_group_name_H-M   'P 1'
#
loop_
_entity.id
_entity.type
_entity.pdbx_description
1 polymer ?
#
loop_
_entity_poly.entity_id
_entity_poly.type
_entity_poly.pdbx_seq_one_letter_code
_entity_poly.pdbx_strand_id
1 'polypeptide(L)'
;MSNDNDFFPQRPNKWYDSDGDGFGDNPIGTNGDECPDVAGVFNGDNGRGCPILDLDFDGVLNENDECPDTPIGTIVGADGCEIVEEPVDNNTDTGNNTNTTEPTDPTDPTVPTDGGDNTGSADDTTDASDDTESESGLFGMSFTVIGLIGGVVILLLLTLVFVKGRSSKNDAFAMQEKAYSDAGYAAVAGIGAVDASITPEQLAYEQQLIAAGYPADYARAYADQHFRPWLKQ
;
A
#
# COMPACT_ATOMS: atom_id res chain seq x y z
N MET A 1 -14.22 41.44 10.46
CA MET A 1 -14.04 39.98 10.38
C MET A 1 -12.89 39.75 9.43
N SER A 2 -11.85 39.04 9.87
CA SER A 2 -10.66 38.80 9.03
C SER A 2 -10.99 37.71 8.02
N ASN A 3 -10.75 37.98 6.75
CA ASN A 3 -11.00 37.07 5.63
C ASN A 3 -9.71 36.36 5.20
N ASP A 4 -8.63 36.52 5.97
CA ASP A 4 -7.28 36.16 5.54
C ASP A 4 -6.99 34.65 5.67
N ASN A 5 -7.83 33.91 6.41
CA ASN A 5 -7.79 32.44 6.54
C ASN A 5 -9.13 31.77 6.18
N ASP A 6 -10.05 32.49 5.52
CA ASP A 6 -11.34 31.93 5.11
C ASP A 6 -11.18 31.22 3.76
N PHE A 7 -11.05 29.88 3.80
CA PHE A 7 -10.95 29.03 2.61
C PHE A 7 -12.23 29.07 1.76
N PHE A 8 -13.36 29.50 2.35
CA PHE A 8 -14.66 29.62 1.67
C PHE A 8 -15.35 30.96 1.97
N PRO A 9 -14.85 32.09 1.41
CA PRO A 9 -15.39 33.44 1.64
C PRO A 9 -16.86 33.66 1.26
N GLN A 10 -17.45 32.69 0.54
CA GLN A 10 -18.82 32.73 0.03
C GLN A 10 -19.76 31.81 0.84
N ARG A 11 -19.28 31.11 1.87
CA ARG A 11 -20.09 30.20 2.70
C ARG A 11 -20.04 30.63 4.17
N PRO A 12 -20.98 31.51 4.60
CA PRO A 12 -20.99 32.12 5.93
C PRO A 12 -21.04 31.14 7.10
N ASN A 13 -21.37 29.87 6.83
CA ASN A 13 -21.48 28.80 7.81
C ASN A 13 -20.29 27.83 7.79
N LYS A 14 -19.24 28.07 7.00
CA LYS A 14 -18.08 27.17 6.79
C LYS A 14 -16.75 27.93 6.92
N TRP A 15 -16.67 28.79 7.93
CA TRP A 15 -15.64 29.82 8.06
C TRP A 15 -14.31 29.30 8.61
N TYR A 16 -14.25 28.04 9.04
CA TYR A 16 -13.06 27.45 9.65
C TYR A 16 -13.07 25.93 9.42
N ASP A 17 -11.91 25.41 9.02
CA ASP A 17 -11.60 24.02 8.72
C ASP A 17 -10.23 23.79 9.41
N SER A 18 -10.28 23.27 10.64
CA SER A 18 -9.13 23.23 11.55
C SER A 18 -8.10 22.19 11.16
N ASP A 19 -8.54 21.06 10.63
CA ASP A 19 -7.69 19.93 10.24
C ASP A 19 -7.44 19.84 8.73
N GLY A 20 -8.15 20.65 7.93
CA GLY A 20 -7.92 20.82 6.50
C GLY A 20 -8.50 19.69 5.65
N ASP A 21 -9.49 18.96 6.16
CA ASP A 21 -10.08 17.80 5.48
C ASP A 21 -11.22 18.17 4.51
N GLY A 22 -11.58 19.45 4.45
CA GLY A 22 -12.62 19.99 3.58
C GLY A 22 -14.04 19.90 4.15
N PHE A 23 -14.21 19.36 5.35
CA PHE A 23 -15.35 19.59 6.21
C PHE A 23 -15.11 20.90 6.99
N GLY A 24 -16.12 21.39 7.71
CA GLY A 24 -15.98 22.71 8.34
C GLY A 24 -16.52 22.66 9.74
N ASP A 25 -15.75 23.18 10.69
CA ASP A 25 -15.90 23.01 12.14
C ASP A 25 -17.23 23.52 12.70
N ASN A 26 -17.99 24.29 11.93
CA ASN A 26 -19.21 24.90 12.42
C ASN A 26 -20.36 23.88 12.49
N PRO A 27 -20.84 23.51 13.71
CA PRO A 27 -21.87 22.49 13.89
C PRO A 27 -23.27 22.97 13.49
N ILE A 28 -23.46 24.28 13.27
CA ILE A 28 -24.74 24.88 12.91
C ILE A 28 -24.99 24.81 11.39
N GLY A 29 -23.97 24.40 10.61
CA GLY A 29 -24.07 24.21 9.16
C GLY A 29 -24.68 22.85 8.76
N THR A 30 -25.34 22.78 7.62
CA THR A 30 -25.59 21.50 6.95
C THR A 30 -24.24 20.97 6.47
N ASN A 31 -23.84 19.80 6.96
CA ASN A 31 -22.56 19.14 6.67
C ASN A 31 -21.35 19.75 7.41
N GLY A 32 -21.49 20.03 8.70
CA GLY A 32 -20.35 20.34 9.57
C GLY A 32 -19.41 19.15 9.67
N ASP A 33 -18.21 19.42 10.20
CA ASP A 33 -17.29 18.37 10.61
C ASP A 33 -17.69 17.85 11.99
N GLU A 34 -17.82 16.52 12.13
CA GLU A 34 -18.08 15.85 13.39
C GLU A 34 -16.78 15.56 14.20
N CYS A 35 -15.61 15.67 13.57
CA CYS A 35 -14.29 15.54 14.18
C CYS A 35 -13.36 16.72 13.83
N PRO A 36 -13.64 17.97 14.28
CA PRO A 36 -12.95 19.19 13.82
C PRO A 36 -11.42 19.24 14.01
N ASP A 37 -10.87 18.41 14.87
CA ASP A 37 -9.43 18.42 15.19
C ASP A 37 -8.67 17.27 14.47
N VAL A 38 -9.37 16.41 13.73
CA VAL A 38 -8.82 15.17 13.15
C VAL A 38 -9.38 14.92 11.76
N ALA A 39 -8.52 15.11 10.77
CA ALA A 39 -8.90 14.98 9.38
C ALA A 39 -9.58 13.64 9.07
N GLY A 40 -10.73 13.73 8.39
CA GLY A 40 -11.53 12.57 8.07
C GLY A 40 -12.15 12.60 6.68
N VAL A 41 -13.23 11.83 6.54
CA VAL A 41 -13.90 11.58 5.26
C VAL A 41 -15.41 11.75 5.40
N PHE A 42 -16.12 11.74 4.27
CA PHE A 42 -17.58 11.95 4.26
C PHE A 42 -18.37 10.94 5.12
N ASN A 43 -17.85 9.71 5.27
CA ASN A 43 -18.50 8.60 5.94
C ASN A 43 -17.55 7.93 6.95
N GLY A 44 -16.93 8.73 7.83
CA GLY A 44 -16.10 8.20 8.91
C GLY A 44 -16.93 7.57 10.02
N ASP A 45 -16.26 6.82 10.90
CA ASP A 45 -16.92 6.01 11.93
C ASP A 45 -17.75 6.85 12.91
N ASN A 46 -17.21 8.01 13.31
CA ASN A 46 -17.88 8.95 14.23
C ASN A 46 -18.69 10.04 13.50
N GLY A 47 -18.86 9.89 12.19
CA GLY A 47 -19.53 10.85 11.33
C GLY A 47 -18.66 11.35 10.18
N ARG A 48 -19.23 12.29 9.45
CA ARG A 48 -18.58 13.07 8.42
C ARG A 48 -17.46 13.93 9.01
N GLY A 49 -16.33 13.93 8.33
CA GLY A 49 -15.10 14.59 8.78
C GLY A 49 -14.36 13.81 9.86
N CYS A 50 -14.87 12.63 10.26
CA CYS A 50 -14.12 11.71 11.10
C CYS A 50 -13.29 10.72 10.28
N PRO A 51 -12.17 10.24 10.82
CA PRO A 51 -11.40 9.15 10.22
C PRO A 51 -12.21 7.84 10.23
N ILE A 52 -11.84 6.94 9.32
CA ILE A 52 -12.23 5.53 9.39
C ILE A 52 -11.23 4.84 10.32
N LEU A 53 -11.71 4.09 11.30
CA LEU A 53 -10.89 3.44 12.30
C LEU A 53 -11.03 1.91 12.23
N ASP A 54 -10.01 1.26 12.75
CA ASP A 54 -9.92 -0.16 13.05
C ASP A 54 -9.34 -0.19 14.47
N LEU A 55 -10.19 -0.45 15.46
CA LEU A 55 -9.87 -0.24 16.89
C LEU A 55 -9.01 -1.36 17.47
N ASP A 56 -9.22 -2.59 17.02
CA ASP A 56 -8.52 -3.77 17.50
C ASP A 56 -7.33 -4.17 16.59
N PHE A 57 -7.21 -3.52 15.43
CA PHE A 57 -6.14 -3.69 14.45
C PHE A 57 -6.07 -5.10 13.87
N ASP A 58 -7.21 -5.76 13.72
CA ASP A 58 -7.33 -7.07 13.10
C ASP A 58 -7.36 -7.01 11.55
N GLY A 59 -7.49 -5.79 11.00
CA GLY A 59 -7.54 -5.51 9.56
C GLY A 59 -8.95 -5.35 8.99
N VAL A 60 -9.98 -5.41 9.82
CA VAL A 60 -11.38 -5.13 9.50
C VAL A 60 -11.76 -3.79 10.12
N LEU A 61 -12.39 -2.92 9.32
CA LEU A 61 -12.81 -1.60 9.80
C LEU A 61 -13.97 -1.74 10.78
N ASN A 62 -14.08 -0.87 11.79
CA ASN A 62 -15.15 -0.95 12.79
C ASN A 62 -16.56 -0.98 12.18
N GLU A 63 -16.77 -0.30 11.04
CA GLU A 63 -18.06 -0.30 10.33
C GLU A 63 -18.43 -1.65 9.69
N ASN A 64 -17.45 -2.55 9.54
CA ASN A 64 -17.58 -3.88 8.98
C ASN A 64 -17.21 -5.00 9.95
N ASP A 65 -16.87 -4.65 11.19
CA ASP A 65 -16.41 -5.56 12.22
C ASP A 65 -17.55 -5.93 13.19
N GLU A 66 -17.89 -7.21 13.23
CA GLU A 66 -18.89 -7.79 14.13
C GLU A 66 -18.27 -8.23 15.47
N CYS A 67 -16.93 -8.29 15.54
CA CYS A 67 -16.11 -8.72 16.67
C CYS A 67 -15.06 -7.65 17.06
N PRO A 68 -15.46 -6.51 17.66
CA PRO A 68 -14.63 -5.31 17.87
C PRO A 68 -13.47 -5.41 18.88
N ASP A 69 -13.19 -6.61 19.38
CA ASP A 69 -12.18 -6.87 20.42
C ASP A 69 -11.30 -8.08 20.01
N THR A 70 -11.13 -8.32 18.71
CA THR A 70 -10.33 -9.43 18.22
C THR A 70 -8.85 -9.21 18.53
N PRO A 71 -8.15 -10.17 19.17
CA PRO A 71 -6.75 -9.98 19.50
C PRO A 71 -5.89 -9.75 18.26
N ILE A 72 -4.99 -8.76 18.31
CA ILE A 72 -4.03 -8.46 17.24
C ILE A 72 -3.29 -9.74 16.81
N GLY A 73 -3.34 -10.03 15.50
CA GLY A 73 -2.68 -11.19 14.90
C GLY A 73 -3.52 -12.47 14.87
N THR A 74 -4.76 -12.41 15.38
CA THR A 74 -5.77 -13.44 15.10
C THR A 74 -6.08 -13.46 13.61
N ILE A 75 -6.30 -14.65 13.05
CA ILE A 75 -6.79 -14.77 11.68
C ILE A 75 -8.29 -14.57 11.74
N VAL A 76 -8.76 -13.50 11.10
CA VAL A 76 -10.18 -13.12 11.11
C VAL A 76 -10.82 -13.31 9.74
N GLY A 77 -12.13 -13.49 9.76
CA GLY A 77 -12.98 -13.47 8.58
C GLY A 77 -13.19 -12.06 8.03
N ALA A 78 -14.11 -11.95 7.06
CA ALA A 78 -14.52 -10.65 6.51
C ALA A 78 -15.37 -9.82 7.49
N ASP A 79 -15.86 -10.46 8.55
CA ASP A 79 -16.67 -9.95 9.63
C ASP A 79 -15.85 -9.56 10.87
N GLY A 80 -14.52 -9.64 10.82
CA GLY A 80 -13.63 -9.35 11.97
C GLY A 80 -13.62 -10.44 13.03
N CYS A 81 -14.39 -11.52 12.86
CA CYS A 81 -14.46 -12.60 13.83
C CYS A 81 -13.41 -13.67 13.59
N GLU A 82 -12.91 -14.27 14.68
CA GLU A 82 -11.94 -15.38 14.65
C GLU A 82 -12.49 -16.56 13.84
N ILE A 83 -11.73 -17.00 12.83
CA ILE A 83 -12.03 -18.24 12.13
C ILE A 83 -11.60 -19.42 13.01
N VAL A 84 -12.54 -19.97 13.77
CA VAL A 84 -12.34 -21.26 14.41
C VAL A 84 -12.22 -22.29 13.30
N GLU A 85 -11.00 -22.79 13.06
CA GLU A 85 -10.82 -24.02 12.29
C GLU A 85 -11.40 -25.17 13.13
N GLU A 86 -12.73 -25.28 13.11
CA GLU A 86 -13.42 -26.52 13.43
C GLU A 86 -12.69 -27.60 12.63
N PRO A 87 -12.20 -28.67 13.28
CA PRO A 87 -11.52 -29.74 12.56
C PRO A 87 -12.48 -30.21 11.48
N VAL A 88 -12.07 -30.05 10.21
CA VAL A 88 -12.82 -30.56 9.06
C VAL A 88 -13.02 -32.05 9.31
N ASP A 89 -14.20 -32.43 9.78
CA ASP A 89 -14.60 -33.80 9.73
C ASP A 89 -14.81 -34.07 8.24
N ASN A 90 -13.95 -34.91 7.67
CA ASN A 90 -14.07 -35.33 6.27
C ASN A 90 -15.32 -36.20 6.02
N ASN A 91 -16.36 -36.03 6.83
CA ASN A 91 -17.68 -36.57 6.57
C ASN A 91 -18.49 -35.47 5.88
N THR A 92 -18.49 -35.50 4.56
CA THR A 92 -19.52 -34.84 3.77
C THR A 92 -20.89 -35.40 4.17
N ASP A 93 -21.50 -34.85 5.21
CA ASP A 93 -22.95 -34.87 5.38
C ASP A 93 -23.49 -33.57 4.78
N THR A 94 -23.76 -33.62 3.48
CA THR A 94 -24.70 -32.70 2.83
C THR A 94 -26.07 -32.85 3.50
N GLY A 95 -26.27 -32.12 4.60
CA GLY A 95 -27.45 -32.26 5.43
C GLY A 95 -27.71 -31.00 6.25
N ASN A 96 -28.19 -29.95 5.59
CA ASN A 96 -28.95 -28.83 6.15
C ASN A 96 -29.60 -29.14 7.52
N ASN A 97 -29.16 -28.51 8.61
CA ASN A 97 -30.09 -28.19 9.68
C ASN A 97 -29.77 -26.84 10.37
N THR A 98 -30.84 -26.09 10.51
CA THR A 98 -30.97 -24.83 11.22
C THR A 98 -30.97 -25.08 12.72
N ASN A 99 -30.21 -24.27 13.45
CA ASN A 99 -30.44 -23.82 14.83
C ASN A 99 -31.66 -24.43 15.54
N THR A 100 -31.44 -25.27 16.55
CA THR A 100 -32.34 -25.32 17.72
C THR A 100 -31.57 -25.76 18.96
N THR A 101 -31.40 -24.80 19.86
CA THR A 101 -31.29 -24.92 21.33
C THR A 101 -31.86 -26.20 21.95
N GLU A 102 -31.08 -26.92 22.75
CA GLU A 102 -31.24 -27.07 24.22
C GLU A 102 -30.26 -28.12 24.80
N PRO A 103 -29.83 -27.98 26.07
CA PRO A 103 -28.96 -28.93 26.76
C PRO A 103 -29.77 -29.88 27.65
N THR A 104 -29.55 -31.20 27.54
CA THR A 104 -29.95 -32.14 28.60
C THR A 104 -28.82 -33.10 28.97
N ASP A 105 -28.34 -32.84 30.18
CA ASP A 105 -27.70 -33.64 31.23
C ASP A 105 -28.20 -35.13 31.34
N PRO A 106 -27.65 -35.98 32.23
CA PRO A 106 -26.76 -37.10 31.93
C PRO A 106 -27.34 -38.45 32.43
N THR A 107 -27.10 -39.61 31.81
CA THR A 107 -27.13 -40.90 32.55
C THR A 107 -26.76 -42.11 31.69
N ASP A 108 -25.82 -42.89 32.22
CA ASP A 108 -25.76 -44.36 32.18
C ASP A 108 -25.23 -45.09 30.93
N PRO A 109 -24.65 -46.31 31.08
CA PRO A 109 -23.33 -46.64 30.56
C PRO A 109 -23.38 -47.96 29.74
N THR A 110 -22.20 -48.52 29.48
CA THR A 110 -21.93 -49.86 28.92
C THR A 110 -22.14 -50.00 27.42
N VAL A 111 -21.10 -50.40 26.69
CA VAL A 111 -20.87 -51.77 26.18
C VAL A 111 -19.47 -51.84 25.54
N PRO A 112 -18.65 -52.87 25.82
CA PRO A 112 -17.38 -53.14 25.16
C PRO A 112 -17.52 -54.17 24.02
N THR A 113 -16.79 -53.99 22.92
CA THR A 113 -16.50 -55.02 21.87
C THR A 113 -15.24 -54.56 21.13
N ASP A 114 -14.05 -55.13 21.35
CA ASP A 114 -13.49 -56.42 20.85
C ASP A 114 -13.06 -56.41 19.36
N GLY A 115 -11.84 -56.93 19.14
CA GLY A 115 -11.22 -57.33 17.85
C GLY A 115 -10.73 -56.18 16.96
N GLY A 116 -9.46 -56.00 16.59
CA GLY A 116 -8.41 -56.99 16.31
C GLY A 116 -8.13 -56.99 14.80
N ASP A 117 -6.97 -56.49 14.36
CA ASP A 117 -6.00 -57.24 13.55
C ASP A 117 -4.89 -56.35 12.97
N ASN A 118 -3.66 -56.81 13.16
CA ASN A 118 -2.46 -56.34 12.48
C ASN A 118 -2.24 -57.19 11.24
N THR A 119 -2.00 -56.57 10.07
CA THR A 119 -1.25 -57.21 8.99
C THR A 119 -0.34 -56.18 8.32
N GLY A 120 0.97 -56.43 8.36
CA GLY A 120 1.99 -55.63 7.68
C GLY A 120 2.35 -56.18 6.31
N SER A 121 3.09 -55.39 5.53
CA SER A 121 4.02 -55.87 4.49
C SER A 121 5.04 -54.78 4.15
N ALA A 122 6.30 -55.21 4.10
CA ALA A 122 7.53 -54.48 3.78
C ALA A 122 7.80 -54.43 2.26
N ASP A 123 8.51 -53.43 1.75
CA ASP A 123 9.89 -53.42 1.18
C ASP A 123 9.75 -52.70 -0.20
N ASP A 124 10.70 -52.07 -0.89
CA ASP A 124 12.16 -52.18 -1.02
C ASP A 124 12.68 -50.89 -1.72
N THR A 125 14.00 -50.77 -1.82
CA THR A 125 14.83 -49.57 -1.99
C THR A 125 15.50 -49.49 -3.38
N THR A 126 16.26 -48.41 -3.63
CA THR A 126 17.38 -48.21 -4.61
C THR A 126 16.99 -47.74 -6.02
N ASP A 127 17.78 -47.00 -6.81
CA ASP A 127 19.15 -46.47 -6.73
C ASP A 127 19.30 -45.26 -7.68
N ALA A 128 20.38 -44.51 -7.52
CA ALA A 128 20.73 -43.28 -8.21
C ALA A 128 21.54 -43.45 -9.50
N SER A 129 21.59 -42.33 -10.25
CA SER A 129 22.66 -41.81 -11.13
C SER A 129 22.99 -42.52 -12.45
N ASP A 130 23.01 -41.73 -13.54
CA ASP A 130 24.15 -41.72 -14.47
C ASP A 130 24.23 -40.39 -15.24
N ASP A 131 25.43 -39.80 -15.24
CA ASP A 131 25.86 -38.64 -16.03
C ASP A 131 26.75 -39.16 -17.18
N THR A 132 26.67 -38.59 -18.38
CA THR A 132 27.91 -38.29 -19.12
C THR A 132 27.71 -37.31 -20.28
N GLU A 133 28.67 -36.40 -20.36
CA GLU A 133 28.81 -35.30 -21.31
C GLU A 133 29.39 -35.75 -22.67
N SER A 134 29.32 -34.86 -23.66
CA SER A 134 30.34 -34.80 -24.70
C SER A 134 30.56 -33.36 -25.15
N GLU A 135 31.85 -33.01 -25.12
CA GLU A 135 32.44 -31.69 -25.23
C GLU A 135 32.54 -31.20 -26.67
N SER A 136 32.37 -29.89 -26.86
CA SER A 136 33.43 -28.99 -27.36
C SER A 136 32.88 -27.58 -27.38
N GLY A 137 33.53 -26.63 -26.71
CA GLY A 137 33.07 -25.25 -26.60
C GLY A 137 34.24 -24.31 -26.31
N LEU A 138 34.40 -23.25 -27.09
CA LEU A 138 35.62 -22.43 -27.18
C LEU A 138 35.95 -21.60 -25.92
N PHE A 139 35.14 -21.62 -24.86
CA PHE A 139 35.47 -21.02 -23.56
C PHE A 139 34.79 -21.78 -22.41
N GLY A 140 34.78 -23.12 -22.46
CA GLY A 140 34.20 -23.95 -21.39
C GLY A 140 32.67 -23.84 -21.25
N MET A 141 31.98 -23.27 -22.25
CA MET A 141 30.51 -23.24 -22.33
C MET A 141 30.07 -23.93 -23.61
N SER A 142 29.03 -24.77 -23.54
CA SER A 142 28.50 -25.52 -24.68
C SER A 142 28.03 -24.60 -25.81
N PHE A 143 28.11 -25.04 -27.07
CA PHE A 143 27.64 -24.26 -28.24
C PHE A 143 26.16 -23.87 -28.13
N THR A 144 25.34 -24.65 -27.41
CA THR A 144 23.94 -24.30 -27.12
C THR A 144 23.84 -23.10 -26.19
N VAL A 145 24.69 -23.01 -25.16
CA VAL A 145 24.77 -21.86 -24.25
C VAL A 145 25.33 -20.63 -24.97
N ILE A 146 26.37 -20.79 -25.80
CA ILE A 146 26.91 -19.69 -26.61
C ILE A 146 25.88 -19.20 -27.63
N GLY A 147 25.10 -20.10 -28.23
CA GLY A 147 24.00 -19.76 -29.14
C GLY A 147 22.84 -19.04 -28.43
N LEU A 148 22.49 -19.44 -27.21
CA LEU A 148 21.48 -18.76 -26.40
C LEU A 148 21.95 -17.38 -25.92
N ILE A 149 23.16 -17.29 -25.37
CA ILE A 149 23.72 -16.01 -24.90
C ILE A 149 23.96 -15.07 -26.09
N GLY A 150 24.57 -15.58 -27.17
CA GLY A 150 24.76 -14.83 -28.40
C GLY A 150 23.44 -14.39 -29.02
N GLY A 151 22.43 -15.26 -29.02
CA GLY A 151 21.07 -14.95 -29.48
C GLY A 151 20.40 -13.88 -28.64
N VAL A 152 20.48 -13.96 -27.30
CA VAL A 152 19.92 -12.96 -26.37
C VAL A 152 20.66 -11.63 -26.49
N VAL A 153 21.99 -11.63 -26.61
CA VAL A 153 22.80 -10.42 -26.80
C VAL A 153 22.52 -9.78 -28.15
N ILE A 154 22.43 -10.57 -29.24
CA ILE A 154 22.07 -10.05 -30.56
C ILE A 154 20.64 -9.52 -30.56
N LEU A 155 19.70 -10.20 -29.90
CA LEU A 155 18.31 -9.74 -29.76
C LEU A 155 18.26 -8.43 -28.96
N LEU A 156 19.00 -8.32 -27.85
CA LEU A 156 19.14 -7.08 -27.07
C LEU A 156 19.79 -5.96 -27.88
N LEU A 157 20.81 -6.25 -28.68
CA LEU A 157 21.45 -5.25 -29.54
C LEU A 157 20.50 -4.82 -30.66
N LEU A 158 19.74 -5.74 -31.25
CA LEU A 158 18.75 -5.43 -32.28
C LEU A 158 17.57 -4.63 -31.71
N THR A 159 17.10 -4.93 -30.49
CA THR A 159 16.06 -4.12 -29.82
C THR A 159 16.58 -2.74 -29.47
N LEU A 160 17.82 -2.61 -29.00
CA LEU A 160 18.45 -1.30 -28.76
C LEU A 160 18.65 -0.49 -30.04
N VAL A 161 19.04 -1.13 -31.15
CA VAL A 161 19.17 -0.46 -32.46
C VAL A 161 17.80 -0.05 -33.01
N PHE A 162 16.75 -0.86 -32.81
CA PHE A 162 15.40 -0.53 -33.25
C PHE A 162 14.75 0.59 -32.41
N VAL A 163 15.03 0.62 -31.09
CA VAL A 163 14.66 1.72 -30.20
C VAL A 163 15.41 3.01 -30.55
N LYS A 164 16.69 2.91 -30.91
CA LYS A 164 17.51 4.06 -31.36
C LYS A 164 17.13 4.54 -32.76
N GLY A 165 16.65 3.65 -33.63
CA GLY A 165 16.26 3.94 -35.02
C GLY A 165 14.89 4.61 -35.19
N ARG A 166 14.04 4.65 -34.13
CA ARG A 166 12.71 5.28 -34.19
C ARG A 166 12.65 6.66 -33.51
N SER A 167 13.76 7.26 -33.10
CA SER A 167 13.75 8.61 -32.54
C SER A 167 14.09 9.65 -33.61
N SER A 168 13.17 9.79 -34.57
CA SER A 168 13.06 11.01 -35.38
C SER A 168 12.16 11.97 -34.60
N LYS A 169 12.74 13.10 -34.18
CA LYS A 169 12.17 14.19 -33.38
C LYS A 169 11.89 13.82 -31.93
N ASN A 170 12.86 14.08 -31.07
CA ASN A 170 12.62 14.61 -29.73
C ASN A 170 13.93 15.27 -29.28
N ASP A 171 14.02 16.58 -29.46
CA ASP A 171 15.10 17.44 -28.99
C ASP A 171 15.03 17.61 -27.46
N ALA A 172 14.95 16.49 -26.73
CA ALA A 172 14.82 16.47 -25.28
C ALA A 172 16.15 16.74 -24.56
N PHE A 173 17.28 16.77 -25.28
CA PHE A 173 18.60 17.03 -24.71
C PHE A 173 19.11 18.46 -24.95
N ALA A 174 18.52 19.19 -25.90
CA ALA A 174 18.86 20.60 -26.14
C ALA A 174 18.06 21.57 -25.24
N MET A 175 16.97 21.10 -24.63
CA MET A 175 16.15 21.89 -23.70
C MET A 175 16.74 21.96 -22.28
N GLN A 176 17.61 21.03 -21.90
CA GLN A 176 18.22 21.03 -20.56
C GLN A 176 19.30 22.11 -20.40
N GLU A 177 20.07 22.41 -21.44
CA GLU A 177 21.10 23.45 -21.41
C GLU A 177 20.51 24.87 -21.57
N LYS A 178 19.39 25.00 -22.30
CA LYS A 178 18.67 26.29 -22.43
C LYS A 178 17.81 26.61 -21.20
N ALA A 179 17.22 25.60 -20.54
CA ALA A 179 16.49 25.81 -19.28
C ALA A 179 17.40 26.34 -18.16
N TYR A 180 18.67 25.95 -18.13
CA TYR A 180 19.61 26.41 -17.10
C TYR A 180 20.11 27.86 -17.31
N SER A 181 20.08 28.37 -18.55
CA SER A 181 20.44 29.78 -18.85
C SER A 181 19.23 30.72 -18.88
N ASP A 182 18.01 30.20 -19.06
CA ASP A 182 16.75 30.97 -18.98
C ASP A 182 16.19 31.04 -17.54
N ALA A 183 16.47 30.06 -16.68
CA ALA A 183 16.11 30.09 -15.27
C ALA A 183 16.79 31.23 -14.47
N GLY A 184 17.80 31.90 -15.04
CA GLY A 184 18.38 33.12 -14.48
C GLY A 184 17.60 34.41 -14.80
N TYR A 185 16.73 34.43 -15.81
CA TYR A 185 16.02 35.64 -16.23
C TYR A 185 14.50 35.48 -16.46
N ALA A 186 13.97 34.25 -16.47
CA ALA A 186 12.53 33.97 -16.51
C ALA A 186 11.82 34.14 -15.14
N ALA A 187 12.45 34.85 -14.19
CA ALA A 187 11.83 35.32 -12.95
C ALA A 187 10.79 36.45 -13.16
N VAL A 188 10.30 36.68 -14.39
CA VAL A 188 9.27 37.68 -14.71
C VAL A 188 8.22 37.07 -15.66
N ALA A 189 7.47 36.07 -15.21
CA ALA A 189 6.11 35.80 -15.70
C ALA A 189 5.41 34.68 -14.90
N GLY A 190 4.86 35.01 -13.74
CA GLY A 190 3.55 34.49 -13.35
C GLY A 190 3.43 33.10 -12.71
N ILE A 191 4.44 32.62 -11.98
CA ILE A 191 4.25 31.49 -11.04
C ILE A 191 4.76 31.92 -9.66
N GLY A 192 4.03 31.54 -8.62
CA GLY A 192 4.02 32.13 -7.28
C GLY A 192 5.36 32.55 -6.70
N ALA A 193 5.32 33.62 -5.91
CA ALA A 193 6.46 34.26 -5.25
C ALA A 193 7.51 33.24 -4.81
N VAL A 194 8.62 33.18 -5.56
CA VAL A 194 9.86 32.61 -5.05
C VAL A 194 10.26 33.48 -3.87
N ASP A 195 10.03 32.97 -2.67
CA ASP A 195 10.49 33.61 -1.46
C ASP A 195 12.02 33.73 -1.56
N ALA A 196 12.51 34.96 -1.67
CA ALA A 196 13.92 35.30 -1.87
C ALA A 196 14.83 34.82 -0.74
N SER A 197 14.27 34.27 0.33
CA SER A 197 15.03 33.63 1.41
C SER A 197 15.25 32.12 1.21
N ILE A 198 14.72 31.50 0.15
CA ILE A 198 14.91 30.05 -0.11
C ILE A 198 16.31 29.85 -0.68
N THR A 199 17.16 29.13 0.05
CA THR A 199 18.48 28.79 -0.45
C THR A 199 18.37 27.72 -1.55
N PRO A 200 19.31 27.68 -2.52
CA PRO A 200 19.34 26.62 -3.53
C PRO A 200 19.43 25.21 -2.92
N GLU A 201 20.08 25.10 -1.76
CA GLU A 201 20.21 23.87 -0.98
C GLU A 201 18.87 23.44 -0.38
N GLN A 202 18.07 24.38 0.13
CA GLN A 202 16.73 24.12 0.64
C GLN A 202 15.82 23.56 -0.46
N LEU A 203 15.84 24.17 -1.65
CA LEU A 203 15.04 23.70 -2.79
C LEU A 203 15.48 22.32 -3.28
N ALA A 204 16.80 22.06 -3.33
CA ALA A 204 17.32 20.75 -3.71
C ALA A 204 16.88 19.66 -2.72
N TYR A 205 16.85 19.99 -1.43
CA TYR A 205 16.39 19.07 -0.39
C TYR A 205 14.88 18.79 -0.48
N GLU A 206 14.07 19.82 -0.77
CA GLU A 206 12.63 19.64 -1.06
C GLU A 206 12.42 18.72 -2.26
N GLN A 207 13.14 18.94 -3.37
CA GLN A 207 13.05 18.07 -4.55
C GLN A 207 13.48 16.63 -4.26
N GLN A 208 14.46 16.43 -3.38
CA GLN A 208 14.87 15.09 -2.96
C GLN A 208 13.76 14.37 -2.17
N LEU A 209 13.05 15.08 -1.29
CA LEU A 209 11.92 14.53 -0.55
C LEU A 209 10.76 14.19 -1.48
N ILE A 210 10.45 15.07 -2.44
CA ILE A 210 9.42 14.78 -3.46
C ILE A 210 9.81 13.55 -4.29
N ALA A 211 11.08 13.43 -4.69
CA ALA A 211 11.59 12.26 -5.40
C ALA A 211 11.55 10.98 -4.56
N ALA A 212 11.65 11.09 -3.23
CA ALA A 212 11.50 10.00 -2.29
C ALA A 212 10.03 9.63 -2.00
N GLY A 213 9.07 10.32 -2.64
CA GLY A 213 7.64 10.01 -2.55
C GLY A 213 6.88 10.83 -1.51
N TYR A 214 7.49 11.82 -0.88
CA TYR A 214 6.78 12.74 0.00
C TYR A 214 5.92 13.72 -0.81
N PRO A 215 4.72 14.06 -0.34
CA PRO A 215 3.90 15.09 -0.98
C PRO A 215 4.58 16.46 -0.84
N ALA A 216 4.31 17.37 -1.80
CA ALA A 216 5.08 18.60 -1.97
C ALA A 216 4.94 19.58 -0.79
N ASP A 217 3.76 19.62 -0.17
CA ASP A 217 3.47 20.35 1.06
C ASP A 217 4.30 19.85 2.25
N TYR A 218 4.40 18.53 2.43
CA TYR A 218 5.23 17.92 3.46
C TYR A 218 6.73 18.15 3.20
N ALA A 219 7.18 17.97 1.96
CA ALA A 219 8.56 18.21 1.57
C ALA A 219 9.00 19.66 1.86
N ARG A 220 8.12 20.62 1.56
CA ARG A 220 8.34 22.03 1.83
C ARG A 220 8.37 22.33 3.33
N ALA A 221 7.40 21.85 4.09
CA ALA A 221 7.37 22.03 5.56
C ALA A 221 8.59 21.41 6.24
N TYR A 222 9.08 20.27 5.74
CA TYR A 222 10.27 19.60 6.25
C TYR A 222 11.56 20.35 5.89
N ALA A 223 11.66 20.86 4.65
CA ALA A 223 12.77 21.71 4.23
C ALA A 223 12.79 23.05 4.98
N ASP A 224 11.65 23.66 5.27
CA ASP A 224 11.55 24.87 6.09
C ASP A 224 12.01 24.61 7.52
N GLN A 225 11.68 23.46 8.12
CA GLN A 225 12.17 23.09 9.45
C GLN A 225 13.69 22.89 9.49
N HIS A 226 14.26 22.31 8.44
CA HIS A 226 15.69 22.02 8.38
C HIS A 226 16.54 23.28 8.15
N PHE A 227 16.11 24.17 7.25
CA PHE A 227 16.90 25.32 6.81
C PHE A 227 16.47 26.64 7.48
N ARG A 228 15.27 26.70 8.06
CA ARG A 228 14.68 27.93 8.61
C ARG A 228 13.93 27.71 9.92
N PRO A 229 14.61 27.20 10.96
CA PRO A 229 13.97 26.89 12.24
C PRO A 229 13.31 28.09 12.94
N TRP A 230 13.68 29.32 12.56
CA TRP A 230 13.12 30.55 13.13
C TRP A 230 11.74 30.97 12.57
N LEU A 231 11.22 30.29 11.55
CA LEU A 231 9.89 30.60 10.98
C LEU A 231 8.71 30.15 11.87
N LYS A 232 8.94 29.31 12.89
CA LYS A 232 7.91 28.84 13.84
C LYS A 232 7.70 29.82 15.02
N GLN A 233 7.44 31.09 14.75
CA GLN A 233 7.08 32.09 15.78
C GLN A 233 5.72 32.73 15.49
#